data_AF-A0A174T6E5-F1
#
_entry.id   AF-A0A174T6E5-F1
#
_cell.length_a   1.000
_cell.length_b   1.000
_cell.length_c   1.000
_cell.angle_alpha   90.00
_cell.angle_beta   90.00
_cell.angle_gamma   90.00
#
_symmetry.space_group_name_H-M   'P 1'
#
loop_
_entity.id
_entity.type
_entity.pdbx_description
1 polymer ?
#
loop_
_entity_poly.entity_id
_entity_poly.type
_entity_poly.pdbx_seq_one_letter_code
_entity_poly.pdbx_strand_id
1 'polypeptide(L)'
;MMRLKKSDAFPVEDGRIKSIWIGTGIVKLVFEAWNSRQFVLIFDGADCVKSSHAVDEDIGEYKVSVAGEGKKLHSFYSAWEYDTAILEIAAESVRIYQAVNGK
;
A
#
# COMPACT_ATOMS: atom_id res chain seq x y z
N MET A 1 -19.67 -13.15 -2.91
CA MET A 1 -18.73 -13.00 -1.78
C MET A 1 -17.35 -12.74 -2.35
N MET A 2 -16.70 -11.64 -1.96
CA MET A 2 -15.35 -11.29 -2.44
C MET A 2 -14.33 -12.21 -1.75
N ARG A 3 -13.45 -12.85 -2.52
CA ARG A 3 -12.37 -13.68 -1.97
C ARG A 3 -11.05 -12.92 -2.03
N LEU A 4 -10.16 -13.18 -1.09
CA LEU A 4 -8.80 -12.64 -1.09
C LEU A 4 -7.83 -13.74 -1.51
N LYS A 5 -7.06 -13.49 -2.57
CA LYS A 5 -5.95 -14.34 -3.00
C LYS A 5 -4.64 -13.67 -2.62
N LYS A 6 -3.72 -14.38 -1.97
CA LYS A 6 -2.38 -13.85 -1.68
C LYS A 6 -1.68 -13.47 -2.99
N SER A 7 -1.04 -12.32 -3.00
CA SER A 7 -0.18 -11.83 -4.08
C SER A 7 1.26 -11.72 -3.56
N ASP A 8 2.22 -12.05 -4.41
CA ASP A 8 3.64 -11.94 -4.08
C ASP A 8 4.20 -10.54 -4.38
N ALA A 9 3.45 -9.70 -5.10
CA ALA A 9 3.86 -8.35 -5.49
C ALA A 9 2.70 -7.35 -5.43
N PHE A 10 3.07 -6.08 -5.31
CA PHE A 10 2.19 -4.93 -5.56
C PHE A 10 1.90 -4.84 -7.06
N PRO A 11 0.70 -4.41 -7.50
CA PRO A 11 0.42 -4.21 -8.92
C PRO A 11 1.41 -3.26 -9.58
N VAL A 12 1.71 -3.50 -10.86
CA VAL A 12 2.53 -2.61 -11.69
C VAL A 12 1.71 -1.45 -12.24
N GLU A 13 0.39 -1.57 -12.18
CA GLU A 13 -0.56 -0.58 -12.69
C GLU A 13 -0.83 0.51 -11.67
N ASP A 14 -0.91 1.72 -12.18
CA ASP A 14 -1.37 2.91 -11.46
C ASP A 14 -2.78 2.70 -10.89
N GLY A 15 -3.09 3.49 -9.87
CA GLY A 15 -4.36 3.40 -9.17
C GLY A 15 -4.46 4.44 -8.09
N ARG A 16 -5.27 4.16 -7.07
CA ARG A 16 -5.44 5.04 -5.91
C ARG A 16 -5.53 4.26 -4.62
N ILE A 17 -5.16 4.92 -3.53
CA ILE A 17 -5.42 4.41 -2.19
C ILE A 17 -6.85 4.78 -1.80
N LYS A 18 -7.71 3.77 -1.64
CA LYS A 18 -9.12 3.95 -1.26
C LYS A 18 -9.31 4.22 0.23
N SER A 19 -8.47 3.63 1.05
CA SER A 19 -8.57 3.74 2.50
C SER A 19 -7.28 3.30 3.17
N ILE A 20 -6.97 3.96 4.28
CA ILE A 20 -5.89 3.58 5.19
C ILE A 20 -6.51 3.41 6.57
N TRP A 21 -6.26 2.27 7.20
CA TRP A 21 -6.60 2.01 8.59
C TRP A 21 -5.32 1.83 9.39
N ILE A 22 -5.20 2.58 10.48
CA ILE A 22 -4.01 2.58 11.34
C ILE A 22 -4.45 2.08 12.72
N GLY A 23 -3.86 0.98 13.15
CA GLY A 23 -4.00 0.42 14.49
C GLY A 23 -2.64 0.31 15.18
N THR A 24 -2.63 -0.20 16.41
CA THR A 24 -1.39 -0.41 17.15
C THR A 24 -0.51 -1.45 16.46
N GLY A 25 0.61 -1.02 15.87
CA GLY A 25 1.57 -1.88 15.19
C GLY A 25 1.10 -2.47 13.86
N ILE A 26 -0.07 -2.07 13.35
CA ILE A 26 -0.62 -2.60 12.09
C ILE A 26 -1.17 -1.45 11.26
N VAL A 27 -0.82 -1.44 9.97
CA VAL A 27 -1.45 -0.57 8.97
C VAL A 27 -2.10 -1.43 7.91
N LYS A 28 -3.36 -1.14 7.57
CA LYS A 28 -4.06 -1.78 6.46
C LYS A 28 -4.37 -0.73 5.40
N LEU A 29 -4.01 -1.02 4.16
CA LEU A 29 -4.24 -0.16 3.01
C LEU A 29 -5.05 -0.90 1.95
N VAL A 30 -6.03 -0.22 1.37
CA VAL A 30 -6.76 -0.70 0.21
C VAL A 30 -6.34 0.12 -1.00
N PHE A 31 -5.78 -0.54 -2.00
CA PHE A 31 -5.38 0.04 -3.27
C PHE A 31 -6.32 -0.44 -4.38
N GLU A 32 -6.76 0.45 -5.25
CA GLU A 32 -7.57 0.14 -6.42
C GLU A 32 -6.80 0.56 -7.67
N ALA A 33 -6.33 -0.42 -8.45
CA ALA A 33 -5.71 -0.17 -9.74
C ALA A 33 -6.76 0.30 -10.77
N TRP A 34 -6.36 1.07 -11.78
CA TRP A 34 -7.28 1.59 -12.80
C TRP A 34 -7.94 0.52 -13.65
N ASN A 35 -7.36 -0.69 -13.72
CA ASN A 35 -8.00 -1.86 -14.30
C ASN A 35 -9.05 -2.52 -13.37
N SER A 36 -9.53 -1.79 -12.36
CA SER A 36 -10.57 -2.21 -11.40
C SER A 36 -10.19 -3.38 -10.49
N ARG A 37 -8.91 -3.77 -10.45
CA ARG A 37 -8.42 -4.76 -9.48
C ARG A 37 -8.14 -4.07 -8.14
N GLN A 38 -8.62 -4.68 -7.07
CA GLN A 38 -8.38 -4.18 -5.72
C GLN A 38 -7.36 -5.05 -4.99
N PHE A 39 -6.51 -4.38 -4.23
CA PHE A 39 -5.46 -4.98 -3.43
C PHE A 39 -5.58 -4.52 -1.98
N VAL A 40 -5.38 -5.44 -1.06
CA VAL A 40 -5.31 -5.17 0.37
C VAL A 40 -3.88 -5.43 0.82
N LEU A 41 -3.23 -4.40 1.33
CA LEU A 41 -1.91 -4.47 1.92
C LEU A 41 -2.07 -4.43 3.44
N ILE A 42 -1.40 -5.34 4.14
CA ILE A 42 -1.36 -5.39 5.60
C ILE A 42 0.10 -5.31 6.00
N PHE A 43 0.46 -4.24 6.70
CA PHE A 43 1.78 -3.98 7.23
C PHE A 43 1.78 -4.33 8.72
N ASP A 44 2.61 -5.27 9.13
CA ASP A 44 2.76 -5.73 10.51
C ASP A 44 4.05 -5.14 11.12
N GLY A 45 4.02 -4.80 12.41
CA GLY A 45 5.14 -4.13 13.09
C GLY A 45 5.35 -2.69 12.58
N ALA A 46 4.25 -1.99 12.27
CA ALA A 46 4.29 -0.64 11.72
C ALA A 46 4.52 0.41 12.82
N ASP A 47 5.57 1.21 12.68
CA ASP A 47 5.99 2.20 13.69
C ASP A 47 5.67 3.64 13.28
N CYS A 48 5.70 3.92 11.98
CA CYS A 48 5.59 5.26 11.45
C CYS A 48 4.74 5.24 10.18
N VAL A 49 3.76 6.15 10.16
CA VAL A 49 2.97 6.48 8.97
C VAL A 49 3.10 7.97 8.74
N LYS A 50 3.71 8.36 7.62
CA LYS A 50 3.69 9.75 7.15
C LYS A 50 2.74 9.81 5.97
N SER A 51 1.78 10.74 6.00
CA SER A 51 0.85 10.93 4.90
C SER A 51 0.62 12.40 4.63
N SER A 52 0.67 12.79 3.36
CA SER A 52 0.37 14.13 2.87
C SER A 52 -0.75 14.06 1.83
N HIS A 53 -1.94 13.58 2.25
CA HIS A 53 -3.13 13.40 1.39
C HIS A 53 -3.14 12.14 0.50
N ALA A 54 -2.72 11.00 1.05
CA ALA A 54 -2.60 9.77 0.26
C ALA A 54 -3.91 9.14 -0.23
N VAL A 55 -5.05 9.43 0.41
CA VAL A 55 -6.34 8.82 0.05
C VAL A 55 -6.95 9.55 -1.15
N ASP A 56 -7.40 8.77 -2.13
CA ASP A 56 -7.93 9.22 -3.43
C ASP A 56 -6.93 9.94 -4.34
N GLU A 57 -5.66 10.03 -3.96
CA GLU A 57 -4.57 10.49 -4.83
C GLU A 57 -4.15 9.39 -5.83
N ASP A 58 -3.81 9.81 -7.04
CA ASP A 58 -3.33 8.93 -8.10
C ASP A 58 -1.91 8.46 -7.76
N ILE A 59 -1.72 7.16 -7.55
CA ILE A 59 -0.43 6.54 -7.29
C ILE A 59 0.13 5.99 -8.59
N GLY A 60 1.33 6.44 -8.95
CA GLY A 60 2.07 5.91 -10.09
C GLY A 60 3.24 5.01 -9.69
N GLU A 61 3.71 5.08 -8.44
CA GLU A 61 4.89 4.31 -8.04
C GLU A 61 4.84 3.83 -6.59
N TYR A 62 5.33 2.61 -6.38
CA TYR A 62 5.51 1.99 -5.09
C TYR A 62 6.96 1.50 -4.96
N LYS A 63 7.69 2.05 -3.99
CA LYS A 63 9.09 1.71 -3.71
C LYS A 63 9.24 1.09 -2.32
N VAL A 64 10.21 0.19 -2.20
CA VAL A 64 10.59 -0.43 -0.93
C VAL A 64 12.08 -0.21 -0.70
N SER A 65 12.41 0.42 0.41
CA SER A 65 13.79 0.67 0.84
C SER A 65 14.02 0.21 2.29
N VAL A 66 15.26 0.30 2.79
CA VAL A 66 15.61 -0.12 4.15
C VAL A 66 15.33 1.04 5.12
N ALA A 67 14.60 0.76 6.21
CA ALA A 67 14.23 1.77 7.21
C ALA A 67 15.08 1.74 8.50
N GLY A 68 15.94 0.72 8.67
CA GLY A 68 16.67 0.44 9.93
C GLY A 68 16.43 -1.00 10.39
N GLU A 69 16.84 -1.31 11.62
CA GLU A 69 16.83 -2.67 12.21
C GLU A 69 15.54 -3.46 11.92
N GLY A 70 15.64 -4.45 11.03
CA GLY A 70 14.55 -5.38 10.70
C GLY A 70 13.37 -4.79 9.92
N LYS A 71 13.41 -3.51 9.53
CA LYS A 71 12.25 -2.81 8.94
C LYS A 71 12.52 -2.32 7.51
N LYS A 72 11.44 -2.31 6.73
CA LYS A 72 11.40 -1.75 5.38
C LYS A 72 10.54 -0.50 5.36
N LEU A 73 10.96 0.49 4.58
CA LEU A 73 10.19 1.69 4.29
C LEU A 73 9.42 1.46 2.99
N HIS A 74 8.10 1.59 3.06
CA HIS A 74 7.17 1.42 1.97
C HIS A 74 6.67 2.80 1.55
N SER A 75 7.13 3.29 0.40
CA SER A 75 6.86 4.64 -0.08
C SER A 75 5.97 4.60 -1.32
N PHE A 76 4.89 5.38 -1.30
CA PHE A 76 3.94 5.56 -2.41
C PHE A 76 4.08 6.97 -2.95
N TYR A 77 4.18 7.11 -4.27
CA TYR A 77 4.38 8.39 -4.96
C TYR A 77 3.20 8.69 -5.87
N SER A 78 2.90 9.98 -6.03
CA SER A 78 1.86 10.42 -6.95
C SER A 78 2.26 10.09 -8.40
N ALA A 79 1.27 9.81 -9.25
CA ALA A 79 1.46 9.67 -10.69
C ALA A 79 1.82 11.01 -11.36
N TRP A 80 1.56 12.13 -10.68
CA TRP A 80 1.78 13.48 -11.18
C TRP A 80 3.04 14.13 -10.62
N GLU A 81 3.41 13.79 -9.38
CA GLU A 81 4.58 14.33 -8.67
C GLU A 81 5.40 13.21 -8.02
N TYR A 82 6.65 13.05 -8.46
CA TYR A 82 7.52 11.93 -8.05
C TYR A 82 8.55 12.30 -6.98
N ASP A 83 8.70 13.59 -6.66
CA ASP A 83 9.79 14.06 -5.81
C ASP A 83 9.54 13.80 -4.32
N THR A 84 8.28 13.66 -3.91
CA THR A 84 7.89 13.43 -2.52
C THR A 84 6.92 12.26 -2.41
N ALA A 85 7.22 11.33 -1.51
CA ALA A 85 6.30 10.24 -1.20
C ALA A 85 5.07 10.81 -0.48
N ILE A 86 3.88 10.50 -1.00
CA ILE A 86 2.61 10.95 -0.41
C ILE A 86 2.15 10.07 0.76
N LEU A 87 2.70 8.85 0.83
CA LEU A 87 2.55 7.92 1.94
C LEU A 87 3.85 7.18 2.16
N GLU A 88 4.32 7.15 3.40
CA GLU A 88 5.42 6.29 3.83
C GLU A 88 5.00 5.46 5.03
N ILE A 89 5.29 4.16 4.99
CA ILE A 89 5.03 3.23 6.09
C ILE A 89 6.32 2.46 6.40
N ALA A 90 6.85 2.62 7.60
CA ALA A 90 7.94 1.78 8.10
C ALA A 90 7.36 0.56 8.82
N ALA A 91 7.65 -0.65 8.35
CA ALA A 91 7.09 -1.89 8.89
C ALA A 91 8.08 -3.07 8.81
N GLU A 92 7.85 -4.10 9.63
CA GLU A 92 8.68 -5.32 9.65
C GLU A 92 8.34 -6.23 8.46
N SER A 93 7.06 -6.30 8.11
CA SER A 93 6.60 -7.10 6.98
C SER A 93 5.35 -6.53 6.32
N VAL A 94 5.13 -6.92 5.06
CA VAL A 94 3.91 -6.62 4.31
C VAL A 94 3.33 -7.90 3.73
N ARG A 95 2.02 -8.04 3.83
CA ARG A 95 1.23 -9.09 3.17
C ARG A 95 0.29 -8.43 2.17
N ILE A 96 0.34 -8.89 0.92
CA ILE A 96 -0.47 -8.34 -0.16
C ILE A 96 -1.50 -9.38 -0.58
N TYR A 97 -2.75 -8.95 -0.71
CA TYR A 97 -3.86 -9.77 -1.18
C TYR A 97 -4.56 -9.07 -2.32
N GLN A 98 -4.85 -9.78 -3.40
CA GLN A 98 -5.73 -9.32 -4.45
C GLN A 98 -7.16 -9.77 -4.15
N ALA A 99 -8.11 -8.84 -4.22
CA ALA A 99 -9.52 -9.16 -4.16
C ALA A 99 -9.97 -9.73 -5.52
N VAL A 100 -10.60 -10.91 -5.48
CA VAL A 100 -11.10 -11.62 -6.65
C VAL A 100 -12.57 -11.94 -6.48
N ASN A 101 -13.33 -11.85 -7.57
CA ASN A 101 -14.72 -12.28 -7.58
C ASN A 101 -14.77 -13.79 -7.41
N GLY A 102 -15.45 -14.26 -6.35
CA GLY A 102 -15.80 -15.67 -6.24
C GLY A 102 -16.85 -16.01 -7.29
N LYS A 103 -16.47 -16.81 -8.28
CA LYS A 103 -17.43 -17.65 -9.01
C LYS A 103 -17.72 -18.90 -8.18
#